data_AF-A0A2A8D094-F1
#
_entry.id   AF-A0A2A8D094-F1
#
_cell.length_a   1.000
_cell.length_b   1.000
_cell.length_c   1.000
_cell.angle_alpha   90.00
_cell.angle_beta   90.00
_cell.angle_gamma   90.00
#
_symmetry.space_group_name_H-M   'P 1'
#
loop_
_entity.id
_entity.type
_entity.pdbx_description
1 polymer ?
#
loop_
_entity_poly.entity_id
_entity_poly.type
_entity_poly.pdbx_seq_one_letter_code
_entity_poly.pdbx_strand_id
1 'polypeptide(L)'
;MLVMHRLTAVLLLLLVSVSVVQAQTPDWKAELGEDIVQIRGDKMMMEEYALLKLNVEGQKTNNLQVKLYAEAPKDGIISRDNFVNLTSMITYMSLLEIYARAYQLSASEYLQAVDIEQIPNPIGTPDIELNLTATNAGLQIEFVNTADNQRRRVTRTWEEMYAE
;
A
#
# COMPACT_ATOMS: atom_id res chain seq x y z
N MET A 1 39.37 43.16 -2.17
CA MET A 1 38.53 42.85 -3.35
C MET A 1 38.47 41.35 -3.69
N LEU A 2 39.55 40.57 -3.54
CA LEU A 2 39.60 39.13 -3.86
C LEU A 2 38.70 38.22 -2.98
N VAL A 3 38.52 38.56 -1.69
CA VAL A 3 37.73 37.76 -0.72
C VAL A 3 36.23 37.85 -1.00
N MET A 4 35.75 39.01 -1.45
CA MET A 4 34.33 39.24 -1.77
C MET A 4 33.88 38.39 -2.96
N HIS A 5 34.73 38.22 -3.98
CA HIS A 5 34.45 37.37 -5.14
C HIS A 5 34.39 35.87 -4.78
N ARG A 6 35.18 35.42 -3.78
CA ARG A 6 35.17 34.03 -3.30
C ARG A 6 33.89 33.70 -2.51
N LEU A 7 33.40 34.63 -1.70
CA LEU A 7 32.12 34.48 -0.99
C LEU A 7 30.93 34.45 -1.94
N THR A 8 30.93 35.31 -2.97
CA THR A 8 29.86 35.30 -3.99
C THR A 8 29.84 34.00 -4.78
N ALA A 9 31.01 33.43 -5.13
CA ALA A 9 31.10 32.17 -5.84
C ALA A 9 30.60 30.97 -5.01
N VAL A 10 30.92 30.92 -3.71
CA VAL A 10 30.41 29.87 -2.80
C VAL A 10 28.90 29.98 -2.60
N LEU A 11 28.37 31.20 -2.48
CA LEU A 11 26.93 31.44 -2.36
C LEU A 11 26.19 31.02 -3.64
N LEU A 12 26.78 31.27 -4.81
CA LEU A 12 26.21 30.86 -6.10
C LEU A 12 26.20 29.32 -6.25
N LEU A 13 27.26 28.63 -5.82
CA LEU A 13 27.35 27.16 -5.81
C LEU A 13 26.31 26.52 -4.86
N LEU A 14 26.09 27.13 -3.69
CA LEU A 14 25.03 26.72 -2.77
C LEU A 14 23.63 26.93 -3.36
N LEU A 15 23.39 28.04 -4.07
CA LEU A 15 22.09 28.30 -4.70
C LEU A 15 21.80 27.38 -5.88
N VAL A 16 22.82 26.99 -6.65
CA VAL A 16 22.65 26.05 -7.77
C VAL A 16 22.37 24.63 -7.26
N SER A 17 22.93 24.21 -6.12
CA SER A 17 22.73 22.86 -5.57
C SER A 17 21.33 22.62 -5.00
N VAL A 18 20.63 23.64 -4.49
CA VAL A 18 19.25 23.50 -4.00
C VAL A 18 18.24 23.29 -5.15
N SER A 19 18.48 23.89 -6.31
CA SER A 19 17.57 23.84 -7.46
C SER A 19 17.51 22.48 -8.16
N VAL A 20 18.55 21.66 -8.04
CA VAL A 20 18.61 20.33 -8.69
C VAL A 20 17.80 19.28 -7.90
N VAL A 21 17.64 19.48 -6.59
CA VAL A 21 16.93 18.52 -5.71
C VAL A 21 15.42 18.52 -5.97
N GLN A 22 14.82 19.65 -6.34
CA GLN A 22 13.37 19.71 -6.58
C GLN A 22 12.92 19.03 -7.88
N ALA A 23 13.81 18.86 -8.86
CA ALA A 23 13.49 18.25 -10.14
C ALA A 23 13.43 16.70 -10.10
N GLN A 24 13.86 16.09 -9.00
CA GLN A 24 13.86 14.63 -8.81
C GLN A 24 12.82 14.14 -7.79
N THR A 25 12.01 15.05 -7.24
CA THR A 25 10.92 14.66 -6.35
C THR A 25 9.82 13.98 -7.18
N PRO A 26 9.34 12.79 -6.79
CA PRO A 26 8.07 12.26 -7.29
C PRO A 26 7.00 13.34 -7.21
N ASP A 27 6.06 13.36 -8.17
CA ASP A 27 4.93 14.30 -8.14
C ASP A 27 3.94 13.92 -7.02
N TRP A 28 4.39 14.12 -5.78
CA TRP A 28 3.65 13.81 -4.56
C TRP A 28 2.33 14.58 -4.50
N LYS A 29 2.20 15.70 -5.23
CA LYS A 29 0.94 16.44 -5.31
C LYS A 29 -0.07 15.72 -6.17
N ALA A 30 0.36 15.16 -7.29
CA ALA A 30 -0.51 14.31 -8.11
C ALA A 30 -0.89 13.04 -7.34
N GLU A 31 0.06 12.41 -6.64
CA GLU A 31 -0.18 11.21 -5.82
C GLU A 31 -1.15 11.48 -4.65
N LEU A 32 -0.94 12.55 -3.87
CA LEU A 32 -1.87 12.94 -2.81
C LEU A 32 -3.23 13.44 -3.33
N GLY A 33 -3.29 13.86 -4.60
CA GLY A 33 -4.50 14.32 -5.25
C GLY A 33 -5.37 13.18 -5.81
N GLU A 34 -4.85 11.96 -5.84
CA GLU A 34 -5.57 10.81 -6.36
C GLU A 34 -6.67 10.37 -5.39
N ASP A 35 -7.90 10.21 -5.91
CA ASP A 35 -9.02 9.76 -5.08
C ASP A 35 -8.99 8.24 -4.95
N ILE A 36 -8.34 7.80 -3.87
CA ILE A 36 -8.18 6.38 -3.52
C ILE A 36 -9.55 5.71 -3.27
N VAL A 37 -10.57 6.47 -2.85
CA VAL A 37 -11.91 5.93 -2.56
C VAL A 37 -12.92 6.42 -3.59
N GLN A 38 -13.47 5.49 -4.36
CA GLN A 38 -14.54 5.79 -5.29
C GLN A 38 -15.91 5.53 -4.64
N ILE A 39 -16.86 6.44 -4.83
CA ILE A 39 -18.27 6.19 -4.49
C ILE A 39 -18.98 5.59 -5.71
N ARG A 40 -19.46 4.35 -5.59
CA ARG A 40 -20.28 3.70 -6.61
C ARG A 40 -21.59 3.23 -5.99
N GLY A 41 -22.69 3.90 -6.32
CA GLY A 41 -23.99 3.65 -5.72
C GLY A 41 -24.00 4.04 -4.23
N ASP A 42 -24.35 3.08 -3.37
CA ASP A 42 -24.40 3.22 -1.91
C ASP A 42 -23.11 2.78 -1.21
N LYS A 43 -22.02 2.53 -1.96
CA LYS A 43 -20.76 2.04 -1.42
C LYS A 43 -19.58 2.99 -1.64
N MET A 44 -18.71 3.05 -0.63
CA MET A 44 -17.30 3.41 -0.76
C MET A 44 -16.55 2.18 -1.26
N MET A 45 -15.65 2.37 -2.22
CA MET A 45 -14.88 1.31 -2.83
C MET A 45 -13.42 1.74 -3.00
N MET A 46 -12.50 0.81 -2.70
CA MET A 46 -11.08 0.92 -3.06
C MET A 46 -10.74 -0.29 -3.91
N GLU A 47 -10.04 -0.05 -5.02
CA GLU A 47 -9.47 -1.12 -5.84
C GLU A 47 -8.05 -0.70 -6.22
N GLU A 48 -7.07 -1.49 -5.81
CA GLU A 48 -5.65 -1.20 -6.02
C GLU A 48 -4.94 -2.44 -6.55
N TYR A 49 -3.89 -2.21 -7.33
CA TYR A 49 -3.04 -3.26 -7.86
C TYR A 49 -1.59 -2.92 -7.52
N ALA A 50 -0.82 -3.92 -7.09
CA ALA A 50 0.59 -3.75 -6.75
C ALA A 50 1.44 -4.94 -7.19
N LEU A 51 2.69 -4.66 -7.54
CA LEU A 51 3.75 -5.65 -7.65
C LEU A 51 4.57 -5.62 -6.36
N LEU A 52 4.59 -6.76 -5.68
CA LEU A 52 5.42 -6.97 -4.53
C LEU A 52 6.67 -7.74 -4.94
N LYS A 53 7.81 -7.10 -4.74
CA LYS A 53 9.12 -7.67 -5.01
C LYS A 53 9.80 -7.90 -3.66
N LEU A 54 10.19 -9.14 -3.40
CA LEU A 54 11.01 -9.44 -2.23
C LEU A 54 12.47 -9.54 -2.65
N ASN A 55 13.35 -8.82 -1.98
CA ASN A 55 14.79 -8.90 -2.18
C ASN A 55 15.44 -9.47 -0.92
N VAL A 56 15.54 -10.80 -0.86
CA VAL A 56 16.18 -11.50 0.26
C VAL A 56 17.53 -12.04 -0.20
N GLU A 57 18.59 -11.71 0.53
CA GLU A 57 19.94 -12.13 0.18
C GLU A 57 20.05 -13.66 0.13
N GLY A 58 20.61 -14.19 -0.97
CA GLY A 58 20.81 -15.62 -1.16
C GLY A 58 19.53 -16.42 -1.47
N GLN A 59 18.36 -15.78 -1.59
CA GLN A 59 17.11 -16.45 -1.95
C GLN A 59 16.56 -15.93 -3.29
N LYS A 60 16.10 -16.86 -4.13
CA LYS A 60 15.32 -16.51 -5.31
C LYS A 60 13.86 -16.34 -4.90
N THR A 61 13.36 -15.13 -5.04
CA THR A 61 11.96 -14.77 -4.78
C THR A 61 11.23 -14.59 -6.10
N ASN A 62 9.91 -14.79 -6.06
CA ASN A 62 9.04 -14.42 -7.17
C ASN A 62 8.36 -13.10 -6.85
N ASN A 63 8.22 -12.24 -7.86
CA ASN A 63 7.36 -11.07 -7.76
C ASN A 63 5.91 -11.56 -7.70
N LEU A 64 5.13 -11.02 -6.78
CA LEU A 64 3.70 -11.31 -6.71
C LEU A 64 2.91 -10.08 -7.12
N GLN A 65 1.90 -10.29 -7.93
CA GLN A 65 0.91 -9.29 -8.27
C GLN A 65 -0.27 -9.43 -7.32
N VAL A 66 -0.55 -8.38 -6.56
CA VAL A 66 -1.63 -8.35 -5.59
C VAL A 66 -2.73 -7.43 -6.09
N LYS A 67 -3.97 -7.92 -6.01
CA LYS A 67 -5.17 -7.10 -6.12
C LYS A 67 -5.75 -6.87 -4.73
N LEU A 68 -5.98 -5.62 -4.39
CA LEU A 68 -6.80 -5.22 -3.25
C LEU A 68 -8.17 -4.79 -3.78
N TYR A 69 -9.22 -5.30 -3.17
CA TYR A 69 -10.57 -4.78 -3.31
C TYR A 69 -11.16 -4.58 -1.91
N ALA A 70 -11.69 -3.40 -1.63
CA ALA A 70 -12.39 -3.13 -0.40
C ALA A 70 -13.70 -2.41 -0.67
N GLU A 71 -14.74 -2.72 0.10
CA GLU A 71 -16.02 -2.01 0.05
C GLU A 71 -16.65 -1.81 1.43
N ALA A 72 -17.40 -0.71 1.56
CA ALA A 72 -18.19 -0.37 2.74
C ALA A 72 -19.41 0.49 2.34
N PRO A 73 -20.53 0.46 3.09
CA PRO A 73 -21.63 1.40 2.88
C PRO A 73 -21.16 2.85 3.06
N LYS A 74 -21.51 3.74 2.12
CA LYS A 74 -21.12 5.17 2.17
C LYS A 74 -21.77 5.94 3.32
N ASP A 75 -22.98 5.54 3.70
CA ASP A 75 -23.77 6.10 4.81
C ASP A 75 -23.75 5.17 6.04
N GLY A 76 -22.70 4.33 6.15
CA GLY A 76 -22.54 3.35 7.21
C GLY A 76 -21.85 3.89 8.47
N ILE A 77 -21.48 2.97 9.36
CA ILE A 77 -20.77 3.28 10.62
C ILE A 77 -19.32 3.73 10.38
N ILE A 78 -18.68 3.27 9.31
CA ILE A 78 -17.30 3.60 8.99
C ILE A 78 -17.21 4.88 8.14
N SER A 79 -16.41 5.85 8.57
CA SER A 79 -16.12 7.04 7.76
C SER A 79 -15.17 6.70 6.60
N ARG A 80 -15.11 7.56 5.58
CA ARG A 80 -14.18 7.42 4.45
C ARG A 80 -12.72 7.27 4.92
N ASP A 81 -12.27 8.12 5.83
CA ASP A 81 -10.89 8.10 6.29
C ASP A 81 -10.58 6.84 7.11
N ASN A 82 -11.53 6.40 7.95
CA ASN A 82 -11.37 5.16 8.70
C ASN A 82 -11.43 3.93 7.78
N PHE A 83 -12.20 4.00 6.69
CA PHE A 83 -12.23 2.95 5.67
C PHE A 83 -10.88 2.83 4.94
N VAL A 84 -10.26 3.95 4.57
CA VAL A 84 -8.90 3.95 4.01
C VAL A 84 -7.91 3.36 5.01
N ASN A 85 -7.88 3.89 6.24
CA ASN A 85 -6.96 3.43 7.28
C ASN A 85 -7.10 1.92 7.58
N LEU A 86 -8.34 1.46 7.80
CA LEU A 86 -8.62 0.05 8.07
C LEU A 86 -8.17 -0.84 6.91
N THR A 87 -8.46 -0.41 5.67
CA THR A 87 -8.07 -1.14 4.46
C THR A 87 -6.56 -1.22 4.32
N SER A 88 -5.84 -0.11 4.46
CA SER A 88 -4.37 -0.09 4.40
C SER A 88 -3.73 -0.94 5.50
N MET A 89 -4.20 -0.80 6.75
CA MET A 89 -3.69 -1.55 7.89
C MET A 89 -3.85 -3.06 7.70
N ILE A 90 -5.06 -3.49 7.34
CA ILE A 90 -5.34 -4.92 7.13
C ILE A 90 -4.54 -5.45 5.97
N THR A 91 -4.47 -4.72 4.86
CA THR A 91 -3.69 -5.12 3.68
C THR A 91 -2.22 -5.32 4.05
N TYR A 92 -1.65 -4.37 4.77
CA TYR A 92 -0.28 -4.45 5.22
C TYR A 92 -0.02 -5.66 6.13
N MET A 93 -0.85 -5.87 7.17
CA MET A 93 -0.71 -7.03 8.07
C MET A 93 -0.91 -8.36 7.36
N SER A 94 -1.86 -8.40 6.43
CA SER A 94 -2.20 -9.56 5.60
C SER A 94 -1.00 -10.00 4.76
N LEU A 95 -0.37 -9.04 4.08
CA LEU A 95 0.82 -9.30 3.27
C LEU A 95 2.00 -9.73 4.14
N LEU A 96 2.24 -9.04 5.26
CA LEU A 96 3.26 -9.43 6.23
C LEU A 96 3.11 -10.90 6.66
N GLU A 97 1.90 -11.33 7.02
CA GLU A 97 1.64 -12.71 7.44
C GLU A 97 1.89 -13.72 6.31
N ILE A 98 1.41 -13.43 5.10
CA ILE A 98 1.58 -14.32 3.93
C ILE A 98 3.07 -14.53 3.64
N TYR A 99 3.83 -13.44 3.61
CA TYR A 99 5.24 -13.49 3.22
C TYR A 99 6.15 -14.03 4.30
N ALA A 100 5.90 -13.67 5.57
CA ALA A 100 6.61 -14.27 6.71
C ALA A 100 6.48 -15.80 6.70
N ARG A 101 5.29 -16.33 6.37
CA ARG A 101 5.08 -17.77 6.23
C ARG A 101 5.74 -18.35 4.98
N ALA A 102 5.59 -17.71 3.83
CA ALA A 102 6.07 -18.24 2.55
C ALA A 102 7.61 -18.34 2.49
N TYR A 103 8.31 -17.35 3.05
CA TYR A 103 9.78 -17.26 2.99
C TYR A 103 10.47 -17.41 4.35
N GLN A 104 9.71 -17.74 5.40
CA GLN A 104 10.21 -17.92 6.77
C GLN A 104 10.96 -16.68 7.30
N LEU A 105 10.50 -15.49 6.90
CA LEU A 105 11.09 -14.22 7.30
C LEU A 105 10.46 -13.73 8.61
N SER A 106 11.27 -13.11 9.47
CA SER A 106 10.76 -12.24 10.53
C SER A 106 10.12 -10.97 9.95
N ALA A 107 9.32 -10.27 10.75
CA ALA A 107 8.71 -9.02 10.32
C ALA A 107 9.74 -7.95 9.94
N SER A 108 10.87 -7.89 10.65
CA SER A 108 11.97 -6.96 10.36
C SER A 108 12.69 -7.29 9.05
N GLU A 109 12.90 -8.57 8.76
CA GLU A 109 13.54 -9.00 7.51
C GLU A 109 12.63 -8.72 6.32
N TYR A 110 11.32 -8.97 6.45
CA TYR A 110 10.34 -8.61 5.44
C TYR A 110 10.35 -7.11 5.13
N LEU A 111 10.32 -6.27 6.16
CA LEU A 111 10.30 -4.81 6.01
C LEU A 111 11.52 -4.26 5.28
N GLN A 112 12.68 -4.90 5.42
CA GLN A 112 13.91 -4.51 4.73
C GLN A 112 13.97 -5.07 3.31
N ALA A 113 13.29 -6.19 3.05
CA ALA A 113 13.35 -6.90 1.78
C ALA A 113 12.22 -6.50 0.82
N VAL A 114 11.08 -6.00 1.31
CA VAL A 114 9.91 -5.72 0.48
C VAL A 114 10.04 -4.39 -0.26
N ASP A 115 9.83 -4.45 -1.57
CA ASP A 115 9.63 -3.31 -2.45
C ASP A 115 8.22 -3.44 -3.06
N ILE A 116 7.39 -2.41 -2.87
CA ILE A 116 6.01 -2.38 -3.32
C ILE A 116 5.88 -1.33 -4.41
N GLU A 117 5.63 -1.78 -5.63
CA GLU A 117 5.36 -0.91 -6.77
C GLU A 117 3.86 -0.93 -7.06
N GLN A 118 3.18 0.21 -6.85
CA GLN A 118 1.79 0.36 -7.29
C GLN A 118 1.73 0.35 -8.81
N ILE A 119 0.76 -0.37 -9.36
CA ILE A 119 0.51 -0.45 -10.80
C ILE A 119 -0.92 -0.03 -11.10
N PRO A 120 -1.18 0.75 -12.16
CA PRO A 120 -2.52 1.29 -12.42
C PRO A 120 -3.52 0.22 -12.86
N ASN A 121 -3.04 -0.89 -13.42
CA ASN A 121 -3.85 -1.99 -13.92
C ASN A 121 -3.07 -3.30 -13.77
N PRO A 122 -3.76 -4.45 -13.64
CA PRO A 122 -3.09 -5.72 -13.56
C PRO A 122 -2.39 -6.06 -14.90
N ILE A 123 -1.17 -6.59 -14.81
CA ILE A 123 -0.38 -7.07 -15.96
C ILE A 123 -0.96 -8.41 -16.47
N GLY A 124 -1.59 -9.19 -15.59
CA GLY A 124 -2.14 -10.50 -15.88
C GLY A 124 -3.18 -10.89 -14.83
N THR A 125 -3.33 -12.17 -14.54
CA THR A 125 -4.10 -12.60 -13.37
C THR A 125 -3.30 -12.24 -12.11
N PRO A 126 -3.85 -11.48 -11.15
CA PRO A 126 -3.20 -11.26 -9.86
C PRO A 126 -2.91 -12.61 -9.20
N ASP A 127 -1.76 -12.78 -8.55
CA ASP A 127 -1.41 -14.01 -7.81
C ASP A 127 -2.24 -14.14 -6.52
N ILE A 128 -2.52 -12.99 -5.90
CA ILE A 128 -3.29 -12.89 -4.66
C ILE A 128 -4.37 -11.83 -4.83
N GLU A 129 -5.60 -12.16 -4.44
CA GLU A 129 -6.66 -11.17 -4.23
C GLU A 129 -6.98 -11.06 -2.74
N LEU A 130 -6.96 -9.83 -2.23
CA LEU A 130 -7.41 -9.50 -0.89
C LEU A 130 -8.71 -8.71 -1.00
N ASN A 131 -9.79 -9.28 -0.48
CA ASN A 131 -11.13 -8.73 -0.54
C ASN A 131 -11.60 -8.35 0.86
N LEU A 132 -11.87 -7.07 1.10
CA LEU A 132 -12.41 -6.55 2.36
C LEU A 132 -13.86 -6.11 2.14
N THR A 133 -14.75 -6.55 3.02
CA THR A 133 -16.15 -6.14 3.01
C THR A 133 -16.54 -5.71 4.40
N ALA A 134 -16.67 -4.40 4.59
CA ALA A 134 -17.19 -3.81 5.82
C ALA A 134 -18.69 -3.58 5.70
N THR A 135 -19.41 -3.79 6.79
CA THR A 135 -20.85 -3.54 6.91
C THR A 135 -21.13 -2.84 8.24
N ASN A 136 -22.39 -2.50 8.53
CA ASN A 136 -22.73 -1.99 9.86
C ASN A 136 -22.57 -3.04 10.98
N ALA A 137 -22.46 -4.32 10.65
CA ALA A 137 -22.32 -5.39 11.65
C ALA A 137 -20.85 -5.76 11.94
N GLY A 138 -19.95 -5.55 10.99
CA GLY A 138 -18.56 -5.94 11.12
C GLY A 138 -17.82 -5.97 9.79
N LEU A 139 -16.73 -6.72 9.79
CA LEU A 139 -15.80 -6.83 8.69
C LEU A 139 -15.61 -8.29 8.28
N GLN A 140 -15.56 -8.52 6.98
CA GLN A 140 -15.07 -9.76 6.41
C GLN A 140 -13.81 -9.49 5.58
N ILE A 141 -12.81 -10.34 5.76
CA ILE A 141 -11.56 -10.34 4.99
C ILE A 141 -11.48 -11.69 4.29
N GLU A 142 -11.32 -11.69 2.97
CA GLU A 142 -11.13 -12.88 2.17
C GLU A 142 -9.82 -12.78 1.38
N PHE A 143 -9.04 -13.84 1.48
CA PHE A 143 -7.79 -14.05 0.77
C PHE A 143 -8.01 -15.12 -0.28
N VAL A 144 -7.63 -14.83 -1.52
CA VAL A 144 -7.73 -15.76 -2.63
C VAL A 144 -6.34 -15.96 -3.23
N ASN A 145 -5.86 -17.20 -3.20
CA ASN A 145 -4.75 -17.61 -4.06
C ASN A 145 -5.34 -17.96 -5.42
N THR A 146 -5.01 -17.19 -6.46
CA THR A 146 -5.65 -17.37 -7.77
C THR A 146 -5.10 -18.56 -8.54
N ALA A 147 -3.90 -19.04 -8.19
CA ALA A 147 -3.27 -20.17 -8.85
C ALA A 147 -4.01 -21.49 -8.59
N ASP A 148 -4.56 -21.66 -7.39
CA ASP A 148 -5.29 -22.87 -6.97
C ASP A 148 -6.73 -22.60 -6.52
N ASN A 149 -7.17 -21.33 -6.57
CA ASN A 149 -8.47 -20.84 -6.12
C ASN A 149 -8.77 -21.18 -4.64
N GLN A 150 -7.74 -21.40 -3.82
CA GLN A 150 -7.92 -21.54 -2.38
C GLN A 150 -8.34 -20.22 -1.77
N ARG A 151 -9.34 -20.29 -0.89
CA ARG A 151 -9.90 -19.14 -0.20
C ARG A 151 -9.78 -19.31 1.29
N ARG A 152 -9.29 -18.26 1.96
CA ARG A 152 -9.34 -18.15 3.42
C ARG A 152 -10.15 -16.93 3.78
N ARG A 153 -11.12 -17.11 4.68
CA ARG A 153 -12.03 -16.05 5.11
C ARG A 153 -11.97 -15.87 6.61
N VAL A 154 -11.97 -14.62 7.05
CA VAL A 154 -12.10 -14.23 8.44
C VAL A 154 -13.25 -13.23 8.52
N THR A 155 -14.20 -13.47 9.42
CA THR A 155 -15.31 -12.55 9.70
C THR A 155 -15.25 -12.18 11.17
N ARG A 156 -15.37 -10.88 11.45
CA ARG A 156 -15.37 -10.31 12.80
C ARG A 156 -16.46 -9.27 12.93
N THR A 157 -17.13 -9.24 14.08
CA THR A 157 -18.00 -8.11 14.41
C THR A 157 -17.17 -6.88 14.75
N TRP A 158 -17.78 -5.68 14.73
CA TRP A 158 -17.08 -4.49 15.23
C TRP A 158 -16.72 -4.60 16.70
N GLU A 159 -17.58 -5.23 17.50
CA GLU A 159 -17.32 -5.48 18.92
C GLU A 159 -16.06 -6.34 19.11
N GLU A 160 -15.92 -7.44 18.37
CA GLU A 160 -14.72 -8.30 18.42
C GLU A 160 -13.44 -7.57 17.99
N MET A 161 -13.52 -6.63 17.06
CA MET A 161 -12.34 -5.88 16.59
C MET A 161 -11.89 -4.76 17.53
N TYR A 162 -12.79 -4.24 18.36
CA TYR A 162 -12.51 -3.13 19.27
C TYR A 162 -12.55 -3.51 20.75
N ALA A 163 -12.64 -4.81 21.08
CA ALA A 163 -12.70 -5.32 22.45
C ALA A 163 -11.33 -5.40 23.17
N GLU A 164 -10.24 -4.90 22.57
CA GLU A 164 -8.89 -4.85 23.18
C GLU A 164 -8.67 -3.60 24.04
#